data_AF-A0A1E1WMH4-F1
#
_entry.id   AF-A0A1E1WMH4-F1
#
_cell.length_a   1.000
_cell.length_b   1.000
_cell.length_c   1.000
_cell.angle_alpha   90.00
_cell.angle_beta   90.00
_cell.angle_gamma   90.00
#
_symmetry.space_group_name_H-M   'P 1'
#
loop_
_entity.id
_entity.type
_entity.pdbx_description
1 polymer ?
#
loop_
_entity_poly.entity_id
_entity_poly.type
_entity_poly.pdbx_seq_one_letter_code
_entity_poly.pdbx_strand_id
1 'polypeptide(L)'
;LLASRGRMEEALNVLRKMYEWNGGNKDDYPVKVLSMENVQQSSGENLWRSVVSQTVPLFKPPLLWRTMQLFYLFAICTSTNNVFLLWYPMIVNLFFNSHASGAAVEDQSFCQRVVANISTSIEDDNYVCDDTISLSTMYAGMLLGVVFALMNLAASAVAAYRKLVLMVIFLISTVCLALVELLR
;
A
#
# COMPACT_ATOMS: atom_id res chain seq x y z
N LEU A 1 -33.70 7.50 12.16
CA LEU A 1 -34.29 6.58 11.15
C LEU A 1 -35.58 7.11 10.50
N LEU A 2 -36.51 7.75 11.22
CA LEU A 2 -37.76 8.28 10.63
C LEU A 2 -37.55 9.44 9.64
N ALA A 3 -36.71 10.43 9.99
CA ALA A 3 -36.37 11.53 9.09
C ALA A 3 -35.71 11.03 7.79
N SER A 4 -34.82 10.04 7.90
CA SER A 4 -34.14 9.40 6.76
C SER A 4 -35.05 8.57 5.85
N ARG A 5 -36.31 8.32 6.24
CA ARG A 5 -37.32 7.68 5.39
C ARG A 5 -38.36 8.67 4.86
N GLY A 6 -38.07 9.98 4.91
CA GLY A 6 -38.98 11.04 4.47
C GLY A 6 -40.17 11.29 5.40
N ARG A 7 -40.26 10.58 6.54
CA ARG A 7 -41.34 10.73 7.53
C ARG A 7 -40.99 11.84 8.52
N MET A 8 -40.91 13.07 8.00
CA MET A 8 -40.41 14.24 8.72
C MET A 8 -41.33 14.66 9.86
N GLU A 9 -42.65 14.63 9.66
CA GLU A 9 -43.61 14.98 10.71
C GLU A 9 -43.56 14.03 11.91
N GLU A 10 -43.40 12.73 11.65
CA GLU A 10 -43.28 11.73 12.70
C GLU A 10 -41.95 11.83 13.45
N ALA A 11 -40.85 12.07 12.74
CA ALA A 11 -39.56 12.34 13.36
C ALA A 11 -39.64 13.56 14.29
N LEU A 12 -40.32 14.61 13.83
CA LEU A 12 -40.51 15.83 14.60
C LEU A 12 -41.41 15.60 15.82
N ASN A 13 -42.44 14.76 15.71
CA ASN A 13 -43.29 14.37 16.85
C ASN A 13 -42.51 13.56 17.91
N VAL A 14 -41.59 12.68 17.49
CA VAL A 14 -40.71 11.96 18.42
C VAL A 14 -39.77 12.92 19.15
N LEU A 15 -39.17 13.89 18.43
CA LEU A 15 -38.32 14.90 19.05
C LEU A 15 -39.07 15.79 20.04
N ARG A 16 -40.32 16.17 19.73
CA ARG A 16 -41.21 16.88 20.67
C ARG A 16 -41.47 16.07 21.94
N LYS A 17 -41.76 14.78 21.81
CA LYS A 17 -41.96 13.88 22.97
C LYS A 17 -40.69 13.73 23.82
N MET A 18 -39.52 13.65 23.18
CA MET A 18 -38.24 13.62 23.90
C MET A 18 -37.97 14.93 24.66
N TYR A 19 -38.33 16.07 24.08
CA TYR A 19 -38.23 17.37 24.74
C TYR A 19 -39.16 17.48 25.96
N GLU A 20 -40.39 16.98 25.83
CA GLU A 20 -41.36 16.89 26.93
C GLU A 20 -40.83 16.01 28.07
N TRP A 21 -40.24 14.86 27.76
CA TRP A 21 -39.60 14.00 28.75
C TRP A 21 -38.39 14.64 29.45
N ASN A 22 -37.71 15.58 28.80
CA ASN A 22 -36.60 16.32 29.39
C ASN A 22 -37.06 17.56 30.20
N GLY A 23 -38.35 17.70 30.46
CA GLY A 23 -38.92 18.78 31.28
C GLY A 23 -39.28 20.04 30.51
N GLY A 24 -39.22 20.02 29.17
CA GLY A 24 -39.71 21.10 28.32
C GLY A 24 -41.22 21.02 28.06
N ASN A 25 -41.85 22.12 27.64
CA ASN A 25 -43.26 22.08 27.21
C ASN A 25 -43.36 21.72 25.72
N LYS A 26 -44.26 20.79 25.38
CA LYS A 26 -44.46 20.29 24.02
C LYS A 26 -44.82 21.39 23.01
N ASP A 27 -45.59 22.39 23.45
CA ASP A 27 -46.04 23.50 22.61
C ASP A 27 -44.97 24.58 22.43
N ASP A 28 -43.92 24.56 23.27
CA ASP A 28 -42.78 25.48 23.23
C ASP A 28 -41.55 24.85 22.55
N TYR A 29 -41.75 23.75 21.82
CA TYR A 29 -40.64 23.12 21.11
C TYR A 29 -40.15 24.04 19.98
N PRO A 30 -38.88 24.48 19.99
CA PRO A 30 -38.40 25.56 19.11
C PRO A 30 -38.27 25.13 17.64
N VAL A 31 -38.19 23.82 17.35
CA VAL A 31 -37.99 23.31 15.99
C VAL A 31 -39.32 22.91 15.35
N LYS A 32 -39.79 23.73 14.41
CA LYS A 32 -41.11 23.55 13.75
C LYS A 32 -41.05 22.80 12.42
N VAL A 33 -39.90 22.83 11.75
CA VAL A 33 -39.67 22.14 10.48
C VAL A 33 -38.29 21.50 10.54
N LEU A 34 -38.22 20.22 10.20
CA LEU A 34 -36.97 19.53 9.93
C LEU A 34 -36.73 19.69 8.43
N SER A 35 -35.74 20.48 8.02
CA SER A 35 -35.30 20.51 6.63
C SER A 35 -34.24 19.44 6.48
N MET A 36 -34.51 18.41 5.68
CA MET A 36 -33.42 17.62 5.14
C MET A 36 -32.80 18.43 4.01
N GLU A 37 -31.57 18.90 4.22
CA GLU A 37 -30.73 19.26 3.09
C GLU A 37 -30.74 18.05 2.16
N ASN A 38 -31.24 18.22 0.93
CA ASN A 38 -31.43 17.15 -0.03
C ASN A 38 -30.08 16.47 -0.32
N VAL A 39 -29.71 15.50 0.50
CA VAL A 39 -28.90 14.39 0.04
C VAL A 39 -29.87 13.57 -0.79
N GLN A 40 -30.02 14.01 -2.04
CA GLN A 40 -30.82 13.36 -3.07
C GLN A 40 -30.55 11.87 -2.98
N GLN A 41 -31.50 11.14 -2.40
CA GLN A 41 -31.48 9.69 -2.36
C GLN A 41 -32.00 9.22 -3.73
N SER A 42 -31.29 9.59 -4.79
CA SER A 42 -31.55 9.10 -6.14
C SER A 42 -30.97 7.70 -6.22
N SER A 43 -31.86 6.74 -5.98
CA SER A 43 -31.75 5.37 -6.46
C SER A 43 -31.28 5.38 -7.92
N GLY A 44 -29.98 5.13 -8.14
CA GLY A 44 -29.40 5.05 -9.49
C GLY A 44 -28.32 6.09 -9.84
N GLU A 45 -27.95 7.02 -8.95
CA GLU A 45 -26.81 7.92 -9.24
C GLU A 45 -25.47 7.34 -8.75
N ASN A 46 -24.96 6.42 -9.57
CA ASN A 46 -23.56 6.23 -9.93
C ASN A 46 -22.55 6.28 -8.77
N LEU A 47 -22.08 5.10 -8.33
CA LEU A 47 -20.89 4.92 -7.50
C LEU A 47 -19.72 5.84 -7.93
N TRP A 48 -19.59 6.10 -9.23
CA TRP A 48 -18.67 7.08 -9.81
C TRP A 48 -18.80 8.50 -9.24
N ARG A 49 -20.00 9.03 -9.03
CA ARG A 49 -20.22 10.35 -8.43
C ARG A 49 -19.78 10.37 -6.96
N SER A 50 -19.96 9.26 -6.26
CA SER A 50 -19.51 9.09 -4.87
C SER A 50 -17.99 8.96 -4.77
N VAL A 51 -17.36 8.21 -5.68
CA VAL A 51 -15.90 8.12 -5.79
C VAL A 51 -15.33 9.49 -6.15
N VAL A 52 -15.90 10.18 -7.13
CA VAL A 52 -15.46 11.51 -7.55
C VAL A 52 -15.68 12.54 -6.43
N SER A 53 -16.81 12.53 -5.73
CA SER A 53 -17.05 13.48 -4.63
C SER A 53 -16.14 13.23 -3.41
N GLN A 54 -15.66 12.01 -3.21
CA GLN A 54 -14.69 11.65 -2.17
C GLN A 54 -13.24 11.88 -2.61
N THR A 55 -12.94 11.74 -3.90
CA THR A 55 -11.58 11.87 -4.45
C THR A 55 -11.24 13.32 -4.78
N VAL A 56 -12.17 14.12 -5.31
CA VAL A 56 -11.96 15.53 -5.69
C VAL A 56 -11.55 16.44 -4.51
N PRO A 57 -12.03 16.27 -3.26
CA PRO A 57 -11.56 17.03 -2.10
C PRO A 57 -10.08 16.81 -1.79
N LEU A 58 -9.51 15.64 -2.08
CA LEU A 58 -8.05 15.38 -1.97
C LEU A 58 -7.22 16.21 -2.97
N PHE A 59 -7.86 16.65 -4.06
CA PHE A 59 -7.27 17.49 -5.11
C PHE A 59 -7.65 18.98 -4.95
N LYS A 60 -8.17 19.42 -3.80
CA LYS A 60 -8.30 20.86 -3.50
C LYS A 60 -7.04 21.40 -2.79
N PRO A 61 -6.60 22.63 -3.09
CA PRO A 61 -5.57 23.30 -2.29
C PRO A 61 -6.07 23.46 -0.85
N PRO A 62 -5.27 23.20 0.21
CA PRO A 62 -3.81 23.03 0.24
C PRO A 62 -3.29 21.57 0.23
N LEU A 63 -4.15 20.57 -0.04
CA LEU A 63 -3.77 19.15 0.06
C LEU A 63 -3.09 18.61 -1.21
N LEU A 64 -3.37 19.20 -2.38
CA LEU A 64 -2.78 18.83 -3.68
C LEU A 64 -1.27 18.56 -3.65
N TRP A 65 -0.53 19.44 -2.99
CA TRP A 65 0.93 19.33 -2.92
C TRP A 65 1.37 18.07 -2.16
N ARG A 66 0.62 17.70 -1.12
CA ARG A 66 0.88 16.50 -0.31
C ARG A 66 0.51 15.23 -1.09
N THR A 67 -0.61 15.25 -1.82
CA THR A 67 -1.05 14.13 -2.66
C THR A 67 -0.08 13.89 -3.82
N MET A 68 0.43 14.96 -4.43
CA MET A 68 1.43 14.88 -5.51
C MET A 68 2.78 14.32 -5.01
N GLN A 69 3.25 14.75 -3.84
CA GLN A 69 4.44 14.17 -3.21
C GLN A 69 4.27 12.68 -2.91
N LEU A 70 3.10 12.28 -2.40
CA LEU A 70 2.80 10.87 -2.12
C LEU A 70 2.76 10.04 -3.40
N PHE A 71 2.14 10.57 -4.46
CA PHE A 71 2.09 9.93 -5.78
C PHE A 71 3.49 9.78 -6.38
N TYR A 72 4.36 10.78 -6.23
CA TYR A 72 5.74 10.73 -6.69
C TYR A 72 6.56 9.66 -5.95
N LEU A 73 6.43 9.59 -4.62
CA LEU A 73 7.08 8.55 -3.81
C LEU A 73 6.56 7.14 -4.16
N PHE A 74 5.25 7.01 -4.36
CA PHE A 74 4.65 5.77 -4.81
C PHE A 74 5.16 5.36 -6.19
N ALA A 75 5.23 6.28 -7.15
CA ALA A 75 5.76 6.05 -8.48
C ALA A 75 7.21 5.56 -8.44
N ILE A 76 8.08 6.21 -7.65
CA ILE A 76 9.47 5.78 -7.45
C ILE A 76 9.55 4.39 -6.81
N CYS A 77 8.75 4.12 -5.77
CA CYS A 77 8.72 2.81 -5.13
C CYS A 77 8.28 1.74 -6.12
N THR A 78 7.22 1.99 -6.89
CA THR A 78 6.72 1.02 -7.88
C THR A 78 7.69 0.81 -9.04
N SER A 79 8.35 1.87 -9.55
CA SER A 79 9.30 1.72 -10.65
C SER A 79 10.54 0.91 -10.24
N THR A 80 11.06 1.16 -9.04
CA THR A 80 12.25 0.47 -8.52
C THR A 80 11.95 -0.98 -8.15
N ASN A 81 10.78 -1.24 -7.55
CA ASN A 81 10.38 -2.60 -7.18
C ASN A 81 10.04 -3.47 -8.40
N ASN A 82 9.48 -2.91 -9.48
CA ASN A 82 9.10 -3.70 -10.65
C ASN A 82 10.28 -4.40 -11.32
N VAL A 83 11.44 -3.73 -11.42
CA VAL A 83 12.64 -4.36 -12.00
C VAL A 83 13.14 -5.47 -11.08
N PHE A 84 13.26 -5.22 -9.78
CA PHE A 84 13.72 -6.25 -8.84
C PHE A 84 12.79 -7.47 -8.80
N LEU A 85 11.47 -7.25 -8.75
CA LEU A 85 10.48 -8.33 -8.72
C LEU A 85 10.48 -9.18 -10.00
N LEU A 86 10.81 -8.60 -11.14
CA LEU A 86 10.90 -9.33 -12.41
C LEU A 86 12.09 -10.30 -12.43
N TRP A 87 13.24 -9.86 -11.92
CA TRP A 87 14.47 -10.68 -11.90
C TRP A 87 14.61 -11.55 -10.64
N TYR A 88 13.85 -11.26 -9.58
CA TYR A 88 13.93 -11.98 -8.31
C TYR A 88 13.75 -13.50 -8.43
N PRO A 89 12.74 -14.04 -9.13
CA PRO A 89 12.54 -15.48 -9.24
C PRO A 89 13.74 -16.17 -9.90
N MET A 90 14.30 -15.55 -10.94
CA MET A 90 15.46 -16.06 -11.66
C MET A 90 16.69 -16.09 -10.75
N ILE A 91 17.01 -14.97 -10.10
CA ILE A 91 18.20 -14.83 -9.24
C ILE A 91 18.16 -15.84 -8.08
N VAL A 92 17.00 -15.97 -7.43
CA VAL A 92 16.84 -16.87 -6.29
C VAL A 92 16.82 -18.34 -6.71
N ASN A 93 16.26 -18.66 -7.88
CA ASN A 93 16.33 -20.01 -8.44
C ASN A 93 17.78 -20.42 -8.78
N LEU A 94 18.56 -19.51 -9.38
CA LEU A 94 20.00 -19.73 -9.64
C LEU A 94 20.77 -19.99 -8.34
N PHE A 95 20.45 -19.23 -7.28
CA PHE A 95 21.06 -19.42 -5.97
C PHE A 95 20.72 -20.78 -5.37
N PHE A 96 19.44 -21.16 -5.29
CA PHE A 96 19.04 -22.43 -4.69
C PHE A 96 19.50 -23.65 -5.51
N ASN A 97 19.54 -23.56 -6.84
CA ASN A 97 20.11 -24.62 -7.67
C ASN A 97 21.61 -24.79 -7.45
N SER A 98 22.37 -23.69 -7.32
CA SER A 98 23.81 -23.77 -6.97
C SER A 98 24.06 -24.35 -5.57
N HIS A 99 23.08 -24.22 -4.67
CA HIS A 99 23.15 -24.76 -3.32
C HIS A 99 22.84 -26.26 -3.28
N ALA A 100 21.86 -26.71 -4.08
CA ALA A 100 21.44 -28.11 -4.13
C ALA A 100 22.44 -29.02 -4.88
N SER A 101 23.16 -28.50 -5.87
CA SER A 101 24.09 -29.27 -6.71
C SER A 101 25.42 -29.63 -6.06
N GLY A 102 25.64 -29.32 -4.78
CA GLY A 102 26.85 -29.70 -4.05
C GLY A 102 28.12 -28.95 -4.47
N ALA A 103 28.03 -27.97 -5.38
CA ALA A 103 29.09 -26.99 -5.68
C ALA A 103 29.35 -26.00 -4.52
N ALA A 104 28.98 -26.39 -3.30
CA ALA A 104 29.05 -25.60 -2.10
C ALA A 104 30.47 -25.63 -1.53
N VAL A 105 31.31 -24.72 -2.03
CA VAL A 105 32.38 -24.17 -1.18
C VAL A 105 31.68 -23.34 -0.10
N GLU A 106 31.95 -23.60 1.18
CA GLU A 106 31.27 -22.96 2.34
C GLU A 106 31.37 -21.43 2.32
N ASP A 107 32.37 -20.86 1.64
CA ASP A 107 32.72 -19.43 1.75
C ASP A 107 32.25 -18.53 0.59
N GLN A 108 31.40 -19.01 -0.32
CA GLN A 108 30.95 -18.15 -1.43
C GLN A 108 29.76 -17.26 -1.07
N SER A 109 29.94 -15.96 -1.33
CA SER A 109 28.89 -14.93 -1.24
C SER A 109 27.74 -15.18 -2.22
N PHE A 110 26.57 -14.61 -1.94
CA PHE A 110 25.38 -14.73 -2.78
C PHE A 110 25.65 -14.36 -4.25
N CYS A 111 26.29 -13.21 -4.49
CA CYS A 111 26.60 -12.74 -5.84
C CYS A 111 27.55 -13.69 -6.58
N GLN A 112 28.55 -14.24 -5.87
CA GLN A 112 29.51 -15.14 -6.49
C GLN A 112 28.86 -16.44 -6.95
N ARG A 113 27.89 -16.96 -6.19
CA ARG A 113 27.12 -18.14 -6.56
C ARG A 113 26.22 -17.91 -7.77
N VAL A 114 25.53 -16.77 -7.81
CA VAL A 114 24.67 -16.42 -8.94
C VAL A 114 25.49 -16.25 -10.21
N VAL A 115 26.62 -15.55 -10.15
CA VAL A 115 27.51 -15.34 -11.31
C VAL A 115 28.19 -16.63 -11.77
N ALA A 116 28.65 -17.47 -10.84
CA ALA A 116 29.28 -18.75 -11.17
C ALA A 116 28.33 -19.66 -11.96
N ASN A 117 27.08 -19.79 -11.52
CA ASN A 117 26.07 -20.62 -12.20
C ASN A 117 25.74 -20.10 -13.62
N ILE A 118 25.60 -18.77 -13.77
CA ILE A 118 25.41 -18.14 -15.08
C ILE A 118 26.61 -18.42 -16.00
N SER A 119 27.83 -18.37 -15.48
CA SER A 119 29.06 -18.54 -16.28
C SER A 119 29.26 -19.99 -16.73
N THR A 120 28.98 -20.97 -15.86
CA THR A 120 29.06 -22.41 -16.21
C THR A 120 28.07 -22.82 -17.29
N SER A 121 26.93 -22.14 -17.42
CA SER A 121 25.94 -22.44 -18.46
C SER A 121 26.40 -22.10 -19.89
N ILE A 122 27.50 -21.36 -20.05
CA ILE A 122 27.99 -20.86 -21.36
C ILE A 122 29.08 -21.77 -21.96
N GLU A 123 29.75 -22.62 -21.15
CA GLU A 123 30.88 -23.45 -21.60
C GLU A 123 30.53 -24.92 -21.91
N ASP A 124 29.31 -25.38 -21.62
CA ASP A 124 28.89 -26.79 -21.85
C ASP A 124 27.95 -26.93 -23.05
N ASP A 125 28.42 -27.57 -24.13
CA ASP A 125 27.65 -27.88 -25.36
C ASP A 125 26.51 -28.90 -25.13
N ASN A 126 26.31 -29.39 -23.90
CA ASN A 126 25.25 -30.32 -23.50
C ASN A 126 24.39 -29.74 -22.36
N TYR A 127 23.91 -28.51 -22.48
CA TYR A 127 22.96 -27.97 -21.50
C TYR A 127 21.63 -28.72 -21.59
N VAL A 128 21.30 -29.48 -20.54
CA VAL A 128 19.95 -30.00 -20.33
C VAL A 128 19.17 -28.88 -19.64
N CYS A 129 18.11 -28.39 -20.29
CA CYS A 129 17.25 -27.36 -19.71
C CYS A 129 16.45 -27.97 -18.56
N ASP A 130 16.90 -27.74 -17.33
CA ASP A 130 16.18 -28.15 -16.14
C ASP A 130 15.22 -27.03 -15.72
N ASP A 131 13.98 -27.12 -16.21
CA ASP A 131 12.90 -26.18 -15.90
C ASP A 131 12.32 -26.37 -14.48
N THR A 132 12.95 -27.21 -13.63
CA THR A 132 12.48 -27.43 -12.27
C THR A 132 12.80 -26.23 -11.37
N ILE A 133 11.76 -25.47 -11.04
CA ILE A 133 11.85 -24.42 -10.03
C ILE A 133 11.90 -25.06 -8.64
N SER A 134 12.94 -24.74 -7.88
CA SER A 134 13.08 -25.24 -6.51
C SER A 134 11.97 -24.72 -5.60
N LEU A 135 11.41 -25.60 -4.75
CA LEU A 135 10.39 -25.22 -3.75
C LEU A 135 10.86 -24.08 -2.84
N SER A 136 12.16 -24.03 -2.53
CA SER A 136 12.80 -22.95 -1.78
C SER A 136 12.62 -21.57 -2.44
N THR A 137 12.64 -21.51 -3.78
CA THR A 137 12.36 -20.27 -4.53
C THR A 137 10.91 -19.84 -4.35
N MET A 138 9.97 -20.78 -4.33
CA MET A 138 8.56 -20.49 -4.09
C MET A 138 8.32 -19.94 -2.68
N TYR A 139 8.93 -20.54 -1.65
CA TYR A 139 8.87 -20.04 -0.28
C TYR A 139 9.51 -18.66 -0.13
N ALA A 140 10.64 -18.42 -0.79
CA ALA A 140 11.30 -17.12 -0.80
C ALA A 140 10.40 -16.04 -1.42
N GLY A 141 9.70 -16.35 -2.52
CA GLY A 141 8.68 -15.47 -3.12
C GLY A 141 7.52 -15.15 -2.17
N MET A 142 7.00 -16.15 -1.45
CA MET A 142 5.95 -15.93 -0.44
C MET A 142 6.44 -15.02 0.69
N LEU A 143 7.65 -15.26 1.20
CA LEU A 143 8.26 -14.44 2.24
C LEU A 143 8.46 -12.99 1.76
N LEU A 144 8.92 -12.79 0.53
CA LEU A 144 9.06 -11.47 -0.08
C LEU A 144 7.71 -10.74 -0.14
N GLY A 145 6.63 -11.44 -0.53
CA GLY A 145 5.28 -10.88 -0.55
C GLY A 145 4.80 -10.42 0.82
N VAL A 146 5.04 -11.23 1.87
CA VAL A 146 4.69 -10.87 3.26
C VAL A 146 5.49 -9.65 3.74
N VAL A 147 6.81 -9.63 3.49
CA VAL A 147 7.67 -8.50 3.84
C VAL A 147 7.21 -7.23 3.14
N PHE A 148 6.86 -7.33 1.85
CA PHE A 148 6.35 -6.19 1.09
C PHE A 148 5.02 -5.68 1.66
N ALA A 149 4.10 -6.56 2.04
CA ALA A 149 2.83 -6.18 2.67
C ALA A 149 3.06 -5.46 4.01
N LEU A 150 3.96 -5.97 4.86
CA LEU A 150 4.33 -5.34 6.13
C LEU A 150 5.00 -3.98 5.93
N MET A 151 5.90 -3.86 4.95
CA MET A 151 6.55 -2.60 4.61
C MET A 151 5.54 -1.56 4.11
N ASN A 152 4.56 -1.96 3.28
CA ASN A 152 3.50 -1.06 2.84
C ASN A 152 2.57 -0.64 3.98
N LEU A 153 2.26 -1.55 4.92
CA LEU A 153 1.50 -1.23 6.12
C LEU A 153 2.26 -0.22 7.01
N ALA A 154 3.56 -0.45 7.22
CA ALA A 154 4.42 0.47 7.95
C ALA A 154 4.50 1.83 7.25
N ALA A 155 4.70 1.86 5.94
CA ALA A 155 4.70 3.09 5.16
C ALA A 155 3.37 3.85 5.26
N SER A 156 2.24 3.14 5.29
CA SER A 156 0.91 3.73 5.51
C SER A 156 0.81 4.39 6.89
N ALA A 157 1.29 3.72 7.95
CA ALA A 157 1.34 4.28 9.30
C ALA A 157 2.28 5.50 9.41
N VAL A 158 3.42 5.45 8.71
CA VAL A 158 4.44 6.51 8.77
C VAL A 158 4.13 7.66 7.79
N ALA A 159 3.12 7.53 6.92
CA ALA A 159 2.68 8.60 6.02
C ALA A 159 2.24 9.88 6.78
N ALA A 160 1.83 9.75 8.05
CA ALA A 160 1.60 10.87 8.96
C ALA A 160 2.87 11.70 9.25
N TYR A 161 4.06 11.06 9.19
CA TYR A 161 5.38 11.61 9.47
C TYR A 161 6.26 11.73 8.22
N ARG A 162 5.66 11.95 7.04
CA ARG A 162 6.35 12.01 5.72
C ARG A 162 7.67 12.80 5.65
N LYS A 163 7.84 13.86 6.45
CA LYS A 163 9.11 14.62 6.52
C LYS A 163 10.24 13.81 7.17
N LEU A 164 9.92 13.06 8.22
CA LEU A 164 10.86 12.19 8.94
C LEU A 164 11.30 11.03 8.03
N VAL A 165 10.38 10.44 7.27
CA VAL A 165 10.69 9.37 6.30
C VAL A 165 11.70 9.82 5.26
N LEU A 166 11.50 11.00 4.65
CA LEU A 166 12.43 11.56 3.67
C LEU A 166 13.82 11.77 4.29
N MET A 167 13.90 12.35 5.49
CA MET A 167 15.19 12.53 6.18
C MET A 167 15.89 11.19 6.45
N VAL A 168 15.15 10.17 6.88
CA VAL A 168 15.70 8.82 7.13
C VAL A 168 16.22 8.18 5.84
N ILE A 169 15.48 8.27 4.73
CA ILE A 169 15.91 7.72 3.44
C ILE A 169 17.19 8.41 2.95
N PHE A 170 17.26 9.74 3.04
CA PHE A 170 18.49 10.47 2.66
C PHE A 170 19.67 10.09 3.55
N LEU A 171 19.46 9.93 4.86
CA LEU A 171 20.49 9.46 5.79
C LEU A 171 20.98 8.06 5.42
N ILE A 172 20.07 7.10 5.20
CA ILE A 172 20.43 5.74 4.81
C ILE A 172 21.23 5.75 3.51
N SER A 173 20.79 6.48 2.49
CA SER A 173 21.52 6.59 1.21
C SER A 173 22.93 7.17 1.40
N THR A 174 23.09 8.20 2.23
CA THR A 174 24.41 8.77 2.52
C THR A 174 25.32 7.81 3.28
N VAL A 175 24.77 7.04 4.23
CA VAL A 175 25.52 6.04 5.00
C VAL A 175 25.93 4.87 4.11
N CYS A 176 25.05 4.39 3.24
CA CYS A 176 25.37 3.33 2.28
C CYS A 176 26.50 3.75 1.33
N LEU A 177 26.45 4.98 0.80
CA LEU A 177 27.53 5.51 -0.06
C LEU A 177 28.86 5.59 0.69
N ALA A 178 28.85 6.12 1.92
CA ALA A 178 30.05 6.21 2.74
C ALA A 178 30.64 4.83 3.08
N LEU A 179 29.79 3.83 3.37
CA LEU A 179 30.22 2.46 3.63
C LEU A 179 30.87 1.83 2.40
N VAL A 180 30.31 2.05 1.21
CA VAL A 180 30.89 1.55 -0.04
C VAL A 180 32.25 2.20 -0.32
N GLU A 181 32.39 3.50 -0.06
CA GLU A 181 33.68 4.21 -0.19
C GLU A 181 34.73 3.68 0.80
N LEU A 182 34.32 3.28 2.01
CA LEU A 182 35.22 2.72 3.03
C LEU A 182 35.59 1.25 2.81
N LEU A 183 34.75 0.50 2.10
CA LEU A 183 34.96 -0.91 1.75
C LEU A 183 35.76 -1.10 0.44
N ARG A 184 36.05 -0.01 -0.27
CA ARG A 184 36.82 0.01 -1.52
C ARG A 184 38.28 0.36 -1.26
#